data_AF-A0A964PUK8-F1
#
_entry.id   AF-A0A964PUK8-F1
#
_cell.length_a   1.000
_cell.length_b   1.000
_cell.length_c   1.000
_cell.angle_alpha   90.00
_cell.angle_beta   90.00
_cell.angle_gamma   90.00
#
_symmetry.space_group_name_H-M   'P 1'
#
loop_
_entity.id
_entity.type
_entity.pdbx_description
1 polymer ?
#
loop_
_entity_poly.entity_id
_entity_poly.type
_entity_poly.pdbx_seq_one_letter_code
_entity_poly.pdbx_strand_id
1 'polypeptide(L)' 'MSSATVKVQLVFAEHGAFHREEVEIPLASLRANERLVDCLREDPAVLKRVHVDASKLCAAFVLDGA' A
#
# COMPACT_ATOMS: atom_id res chain seq x y z
N MET A 1 -19.59 -7.97 8.30
CA MET A 1 -19.06 -8.32 6.97
C MET A 1 -17.55 -8.14 7.01
N SER A 2 -16.77 -9.23 7.00
CA SER A 2 -15.31 -9.13 6.93
C SER A 2 -14.93 -8.58 5.56
N SER A 3 -14.44 -7.34 5.49
CA SER A 3 -13.93 -6.78 4.25
C SER A 3 -12.65 -7.52 3.87
N ALA A 4 -12.62 -8.14 2.68
CA ALA A 4 -11.42 -8.79 2.17
C ALA A 4 -10.26 -7.79 2.12
N THR A 5 -9.12 -8.17 2.68
CA THR A 5 -7.87 -7.41 2.63
C THR A 5 -6.87 -8.10 1.71
N VAL A 6 -5.88 -7.33 1.28
CA VAL A 6 -4.76 -7.81 0.48
C VAL A 6 -3.47 -7.28 1.09
N LYS A 7 -2.44 -8.14 1.15
CA LYS A 7 -1.12 -7.75 1.64
C LYS A 7 -0.34 -7.01 0.57
N VAL A 8 0.24 -5.89 0.97
CA VAL A 8 1.10 -5.06 0.13
C VAL A 8 2.42 -4.84 0.84
N GLN A 9 3.52 -5.14 0.15
CA GLN A 9 4.86 -4.78 0.58
C GLN A 9 5.17 -3.36 0.10
N LEU A 10 5.54 -2.50 1.04
CA LEU A 10 6.08 -1.17 0.79
C LEU A 10 7.59 -1.21 0.96
N VAL A 11 8.31 -0.54 0.07
CA VAL A 11 9.75 -0.37 0.14
C VAL A 11 10.06 1.11 0.28
N PHE A 12 10.66 1.50 1.39
CA PHE A 12 11.08 2.87 1.68
C PHE A 12 12.59 3.00 1.54
N ALA A 13 13.06 4.11 0.98
CA ALA A 13 14.47 4.49 1.03
C ALA A 13 14.68 5.60 2.05
N GLU A 14 15.56 5.36 3.00
CA GLU A 14 15.90 6.33 4.03
C GLU A 14 17.40 6.23 4.37
N HIS A 15 18.10 7.35 4.31
CA HIS A 15 19.53 7.46 4.64
C HIS A 15 20.46 6.43 3.96
N GLY A 16 20.16 6.03 2.72
CA GLY A 16 20.95 5.06 1.96
C GLY A 16 20.65 3.60 2.29
N ALA A 17 19.64 3.33 3.13
CA ALA A 17 19.11 2.00 3.40
C ALA A 17 17.72 1.83 2.80
N PHE A 18 17.34 0.57 2.55
CA PHE A 18 16.00 0.20 2.11
C PHE A 18 15.29 -0.58 3.22
N HIS A 19 14.09 -0.14 3.58
CA HIS A 19 13.24 -0.77 4.58
C HIS A 19 11.99 -1.34 3.91
N ARG A 20 11.57 -2.52 4.36
CA ARG A 20 10.39 -3.21 3.86
C ARG A 20 9.35 -3.30 4.96
N GLU A 21 8.12 -2.95 4.63
CA GLU A 21 6.97 -3.05 5.52
C GLU A 21 5.82 -3.74 4.80
N GLU A 22 5.12 -4.64 5.50
CA GLU A 22 3.92 -5.28 4.98
C GLU A 22 2.70 -4.64 5.63
N VAL A 23 1.76 -4.22 4.79
CA VAL A 23 0.49 -3.63 5.23
C VAL A 23 -0.68 -4.36 4.58
N GLU A 24 -1.81 -4.37 5.28
CA GLU A 24 -3.07 -4.86 4.73
C GLU A 24 -3.96 -3.70 4.30
N ILE A 25 -4.35 -3.69 3.03
CA ILE A 25 -5.29 -2.71 2.48
C ILE A 25 -6.59 -3.39 2.02
N PRO A 26 -7.73 -2.67 1.95
CA PRO A 26 -8.95 -3.23 1.40
C PRO A 26 -8.77 -3.69 -0.06
N LEU A 27 -9.18 -4.91 -0.38
CA LEU A 27 -9.12 -5.44 -1.75
C LEU A 27 -9.98 -4.61 -2.72
N ALA A 28 -11.10 -4.07 -2.23
CA ALA A 28 -11.97 -3.20 -3.02
C ALA A 28 -11.26 -1.91 -3.46
N SER A 29 -10.44 -1.31 -2.59
CA SER A 29 -9.63 -0.13 -2.90
C SER A 29 -8.58 -0.44 -3.95
N LEU A 30 -7.91 -1.59 -3.85
CA LEU A 30 -6.97 -2.03 -4.87
C LEU A 30 -7.63 -2.21 -6.25
N ARG A 31 -8.82 -2.82 -6.30
CA ARG A 31 -9.56 -3.04 -7.56
C ARG A 31 -10.14 -1.77 -8.17
N ALA A 32 -10.46 -0.78 -7.35
CA ALA A 32 -11.03 0.49 -7.81
C ALA A 32 -9.98 1.42 -8.43
N ASN A 33 -8.69 1.21 -8.14
CA ASN A 33 -7.59 2.03 -8.62
C ASN A 33 -6.76 1.26 -9.65
N GLU A 34 -6.52 1.86 -10.81
CA GLU A 34 -5.70 1.25 -11.87
C GLU A 34 -4.23 1.07 -11.42
N ARG A 35 -3.73 2.00 -10.59
CA ARG A 35 -2.36 1.97 -10.07
C ARG A 35 -2.37 1.84 -8.55
N LEU A 36 -1.58 0.90 -8.03
CA LEU A 36 -1.42 0.69 -6.58
C LEU A 36 -0.95 1.96 -5.84
N VAL A 37 -0.11 2.78 -6.48
CA VAL A 37 0.39 4.02 -5.88
C VAL A 37 -0.73 5.06 -5.67
N ASP A 38 -1.73 5.12 -6.56
CA ASP A 38 -2.86 6.05 -6.42
C ASP A 38 -3.72 5.63 -5.22
N CYS A 39 -3.97 4.32 -5.09
CA CYS A 39 -4.64 3.72 -3.94
C CYS A 39 -3.95 4.08 -2.60
N LEU A 40 -2.62 4.02 -2.55
CA LEU A 40 -1.84 4.34 -1.34
C LEU A 40 -1.74 5.84 -1.04
N ARG A 41 -2.04 6.71 -2.01
CA ARG A 41 -1.89 8.17 -1.87
C ARG A 41 -3.20 8.92 -1.72
N GLU A 42 -4.28 8.38 -2.25
CA GLU A 42 -5.53 9.13 -2.45
C GLU A 42 -6.75 8.44 -1.84
N ASP A 43 -6.75 7.10 -1.69
CA ASP A 43 -7.94 6.37 -1.22
C ASP A 43 -8.16 6.60 0.29
N PRO A 44 -9.27 7.26 0.70
CA PRO A 44 -9.54 7.52 2.10
C PRO A 44 -9.73 6.26 2.95
N ALA A 45 -10.19 5.14 2.36
CA ALA A 45 -10.36 3.88 3.06
C ALA A 45 -9.01 3.23 3.40
N VAL A 46 -7.99 3.48 2.60
CA VAL A 46 -6.60 3.06 2.83
C VAL A 46 -5.92 4.01 3.82
N LEU A 47 -6.00 5.32 3.56
CA LEU A 47 -5.31 6.35 4.35
C LEU A 47 -5.80 6.46 5.80
N LYS A 48 -7.04 6.04 6.08
CA LYS A 48 -7.55 5.91 7.46
C LYS A 48 -6.90 4.77 8.26
N ARG A 49 -6.24 3.83 7.59
CA ARG A 49 -5.63 2.63 8.19
C ARG A 49 -4.11 2.71 8.19
N VAL A 50 -3.53 3.27 7.13
CA VAL A 50 -2.09 3.32 6.92
C VAL A 50 -1.71 4.74 6.51
N HIS A 51 -0.73 5.31 7.21
CA HIS A 51 -0.09 6.54 6.79
C HIS A 51 1.16 6.19 5.96
N VAL A 52 1.24 6.68 4.73
CA VAL A 52 2.37 6.43 3.83
C VAL A 52 3.11 7.73 3.55
N ASP A 53 4.40 7.78 3.88
CA ASP A 53 5.27 8.86 3.43
C ASP A 53 5.67 8.63 1.97
N ALA A 54 4.90 9.22 1.06
CA ALA A 54 5.11 9.09 -0.37
C ALA A 54 6.46 9.66 -0.85
N SER A 55 7.13 10.53 -0.06
CA SER A 55 8.44 11.06 -0.42
C SER A 55 9.57 10.04 -0.25
N LYS A 56 9.36 9.05 0.63
CA LYS A 56 10.32 7.98 0.92
C LYS A 56 9.96 6.65 0.24
N LEU A 57 8.72 6.50 -0.25
CA LEU A 57 8.26 5.28 -0.89
C LEU A 57 8.93 5.11 -2.26
N CYS A 58 9.72 4.04 -2.41
CA CYS A 58 10.41 3.71 -3.65
C CYS A 58 9.65 2.67 -4.49
N ALA A 59 9.00 1.70 -3.84
CA ALA A 59 8.26 0.67 -4.54
C ALA A 59 7.13 0.11 -3.67
N ALA A 60 6.10 -0.42 -4.32
CA ALA A 60 5.01 -1.13 -3.67
C ALA A 60 4.62 -2.36 -4.50
N PHE A 61 4.39 -3.50 -3.85
CA PHE A 61 4.07 -4.78 -4.48
C PHE A 61 2.92 -5.46 -3.75
N VAL A 62 1.98 -6.04 -4.48
CA VAL A 62 1.01 -6.96 -3.89
C VAL A 62 1.72 -8.28 -3.59
N LEU A 63 1.64 -8.77 -2.35
CA LEU A 63 2.29 -10.01 -1.93
C LEU A 63 1.43 -11.25 -2.11
N ASP A 64 0.10 -11.09 -2.05
CA ASP A 64 -0.85 -12.18 -2.24
C ASP A 64 -1.98 -11.73 -3.18
N GLY A 65 -2.08 -12.34 -4.36
CA GLY A 65 -3.18 -12.10 -5.30
C GLY A 65 -2.79 -12.20 -6.78
N ALA A 66 -2.64 -13.43 -7.27
CA ALA A 66 -3.03 -13.82 -8.63
C ALA A 66 -4.21 -14.79 -8.50
#